data_AF-A0A380JTD0-F1
#
_entry.id   AF-A0A380JTD0-F1
#
_cell.length_a   1.000
_cell.length_b   1.000
_cell.length_c   1.000
_cell.angle_alpha   90.00
_cell.angle_beta   90.00
_cell.angle_gamma   90.00
#
_symmetry.space_group_name_H-M   'P 1'
#
loop_
_entity.id
_entity.type
_entity.pdbx_description
1 polymer ?
#
loop_
_entity_poly.entity_id
_entity_poly.type
_entity_poly.pdbx_seq_one_letter_code
_entity_poly.pdbx_strand_id
1 'polypeptide(L)'
;MKFSNANSFKAKVKNIAREKGIPAQQVQQNFLIEQVLKLISGSRYKDSFIVKGGFLIGQMIGLDKRTTMDLDVTLKDQPLNEETIQSIFKEIVNQPSEDFQFEIDKLEPIRQDDEYGGFSLKLNAIFDTLREVVFIDITTGDHITPREITYQLQSVFSEDKLEVWTYNLETVLAEKLETIISRGAASTRPRDRYDLYTLYHLRKDEIDVPILKAALHNTAKKRESLDILINWEEQLETIRRSDYQKKLWSRYQKSFRYASETSFEESVDVVAIILNHLEV
;
A
#
# COMPACT_ATOMS: atom_id res chain seq x y z
N MET A 1 -17.65 14.99 -16.48
CA MET A 1 -16.80 14.07 -17.28
C MET A 1 -15.43 14.69 -17.51
N LYS A 2 -14.39 14.07 -16.94
CA LYS A 2 -13.00 14.52 -17.11
C LYS A 2 -12.41 14.12 -18.46
N PHE A 3 -13.03 13.18 -19.15
CA PHE A 3 -12.60 12.65 -20.45
C PHE A 3 -13.79 12.53 -21.39
N SER A 4 -13.59 12.85 -22.67
CA SER A 4 -14.67 12.75 -23.68
C SER A 4 -14.76 11.38 -24.34
N ASN A 5 -13.68 10.60 -24.31
CA ASN A 5 -13.59 9.23 -24.85
C ASN A 5 -12.29 8.52 -24.40
N ALA A 6 -12.16 7.24 -24.73
CA ALA A 6 -10.99 6.41 -24.42
C ALA A 6 -9.65 7.00 -24.90
N ASN A 7 -9.63 7.64 -26.07
CA ASN A 7 -8.40 8.24 -26.61
C ASN A 7 -7.96 9.46 -25.80
N SER A 8 -8.90 10.30 -25.37
CA SER A 8 -8.61 11.46 -24.53
C SER A 8 -8.03 11.04 -23.17
N PHE A 9 -8.58 9.98 -22.56
CA PHE A 9 -8.04 9.39 -21.34
C PHE A 9 -6.62 8.86 -21.54
N LYS A 10 -6.40 8.02 -22.56
CA LYS A 10 -5.07 7.47 -22.88
C LYS A 10 -4.03 8.56 -23.16
N ALA A 11 -4.42 9.64 -23.82
CA ALA A 11 -3.53 10.78 -24.07
C ALA A 11 -3.12 11.46 -22.77
N LYS A 12 -4.07 11.72 -21.85
CA LYS A 12 -3.78 12.32 -20.54
C LYS A 12 -2.88 11.42 -19.69
N VAL A 13 -3.17 10.11 -19.63
CA VAL A 13 -2.33 9.10 -18.97
C VAL A 13 -0.89 9.16 -19.50
N LYS A 14 -0.70 9.16 -20.83
CA LYS A 14 0.64 9.23 -21.45
C LYS A 14 1.38 10.53 -21.11
N ASN A 15 0.68 11.65 -21.06
CA ASN A 15 1.28 12.94 -20.73
C ASN A 15 1.80 12.95 -19.28
N ILE A 16 0.97 12.52 -18.33
CA ILE A 16 1.35 12.42 -16.92
C ILE A 16 2.49 11.43 -16.73
N ALA A 17 2.43 10.27 -17.40
CA ALA A 17 3.47 9.24 -17.36
C ALA A 17 4.84 9.78 -17.78
N ARG A 18 4.86 10.58 -18.86
CA ARG A 18 6.07 11.25 -19.35
C ARG A 18 6.57 12.30 -18.36
N GLU A 19 5.68 13.11 -17.80
CA GLU A 19 6.02 14.16 -16.83
C GLU A 19 6.62 13.57 -15.54
N LYS A 20 6.01 12.51 -15.01
CA LYS A 20 6.45 11.84 -13.78
C LYS A 20 7.55 10.80 -14.00
N GLY A 21 7.89 10.48 -15.25
CA GLY A 21 8.92 9.48 -15.58
C GLY A 21 8.56 8.04 -15.18
N ILE A 22 7.27 7.70 -15.14
CA ILE A 22 6.77 6.37 -14.74
C ILE A 22 5.96 5.70 -15.88
N PRO A 23 5.83 4.36 -15.89
CA PRO A 23 4.99 3.66 -16.83
C PRO A 23 3.53 4.15 -16.87
N ALA A 24 2.99 4.32 -18.08
CA ALA A 24 1.61 4.75 -18.30
C ALA A 24 0.57 3.87 -17.59
N GLN A 25 0.81 2.56 -17.51
CA GLN A 25 -0.05 1.63 -16.81
C GLN A 25 -0.18 1.95 -15.32
N GLN A 26 0.88 2.44 -14.66
CA GLN A 26 0.85 2.78 -13.23
C GLN A 26 0.05 4.07 -12.98
N VAL A 27 0.15 5.05 -13.88
CA VAL A 27 -0.69 6.26 -13.85
C VAL A 27 -2.16 5.89 -14.01
N GLN A 28 -2.46 5.06 -15.00
CA GLN A 28 -3.82 4.56 -15.24
C GLN A 28 -4.35 3.81 -14.02
N GLN A 29 -3.57 2.91 -13.45
CA GLN A 29 -3.99 2.12 -12.30
C GLN A 29 -4.24 2.98 -11.06
N ASN A 30 -3.38 3.97 -10.81
CA ASN A 30 -3.57 4.90 -9.71
C ASN A 30 -4.90 5.67 -9.84
N PHE A 31 -5.25 6.11 -11.05
CA PHE A 31 -6.53 6.75 -11.33
C PHE A 31 -7.74 5.83 -11.11
N LEU A 32 -7.64 4.56 -11.54
CA LEU A 32 -8.74 3.61 -11.35
C LEU A 32 -8.94 3.29 -9.85
N ILE A 33 -7.86 3.14 -9.09
CA ILE A 33 -7.93 3.00 -7.62
C ILE A 33 -8.57 4.25 -6.99
N GLU A 34 -8.19 5.46 -7.44
CA GLU A 34 -8.82 6.71 -6.99
C GLU A 34 -10.33 6.71 -7.25
N GLN A 35 -10.80 6.23 -8.42
CA GLN A 35 -12.24 6.16 -8.71
C GLN A 35 -12.97 5.16 -7.80
N VAL A 36 -12.37 4.01 -7.53
CA VAL A 36 -12.92 3.04 -6.56
C VAL A 36 -13.04 3.68 -5.17
N LEU A 37 -12.00 4.39 -4.72
CA LEU A 37 -12.01 5.08 -3.42
C LEU A 37 -13.07 6.19 -3.38
N LYS A 38 -13.35 6.88 -4.49
CA LYS A 38 -14.46 7.84 -4.58
C LYS A 38 -15.82 7.16 -4.39
N LEU A 39 -16.02 6.00 -5.01
CA LEU A 39 -17.26 5.22 -4.83
C LEU A 39 -17.41 4.74 -3.38
N ILE A 40 -16.33 4.25 -2.76
CA ILE A 40 -16.31 3.88 -1.34
C ILE A 40 -16.67 5.09 -0.47
N SER A 41 -16.01 6.23 -0.70
CA SER A 41 -16.21 7.46 0.05
C SER A 41 -17.62 8.05 -0.08
N GLY A 42 -18.28 7.85 -1.23
CA GLY A 42 -19.67 8.26 -1.45
C GLY A 42 -20.71 7.30 -0.86
N SER A 43 -20.29 6.08 -0.49
CA SER A 43 -21.18 5.05 0.05
C SER A 43 -21.40 5.17 1.55
N ARG A 44 -22.38 4.41 2.07
CA ARG A 44 -22.57 4.22 3.52
C ARG A 44 -21.40 3.53 4.22
N TYR A 45 -20.46 2.95 3.46
CA TYR A 45 -19.29 2.23 3.96
C TYR A 45 -18.04 3.08 4.03
N LYS A 46 -18.13 4.41 3.82
CA LYS A 46 -16.95 5.30 3.82
C LYS A 46 -16.06 5.10 5.04
N ASP A 47 -16.69 4.88 6.20
CA ASP A 47 -16.01 4.76 7.48
C ASP A 47 -15.55 3.33 7.76
N SER A 48 -15.93 2.34 6.96
CA SER A 48 -15.56 0.92 7.15
C SER A 48 -14.24 0.53 6.49
N PHE A 49 -13.73 1.31 5.52
CA PHE A 49 -12.52 0.97 4.77
C PHE A 49 -11.37 1.90 5.12
N ILE A 50 -10.25 1.31 5.53
CA ILE A 50 -9.03 2.02 5.91
C ILE A 50 -7.94 1.67 4.91
N VAL A 51 -7.45 2.65 4.15
CA VAL A 51 -6.42 2.45 3.14
C VAL A 51 -5.06 2.23 3.78
N LYS A 52 -4.31 1.26 3.27
CA LYS A 52 -2.95 0.93 3.70
C LYS A 52 -2.04 0.60 2.52
N GLY A 53 -0.88 0.03 2.82
CA GLY A 53 -0.02 -0.60 1.83
C GLY A 53 0.54 0.34 0.77
N GLY A 54 0.77 -0.19 -0.43
CA GLY A 54 1.57 0.49 -1.45
C GLY A 54 0.94 1.76 -2.01
N PHE A 55 -0.39 1.82 -2.05
CA PHE A 55 -1.12 2.98 -2.55
C PHE A 55 -0.97 4.17 -1.60
N LEU A 56 -1.15 3.95 -0.29
CA LEU A 56 -0.96 4.97 0.74
C LEU A 56 0.47 5.52 0.72
N ILE A 57 1.47 4.64 0.64
CA ILE A 57 2.88 5.05 0.58
C ILE A 57 3.12 5.93 -0.64
N GLY A 58 2.62 5.55 -1.83
CA GLY A 58 2.70 6.39 -3.03
C GLY A 58 2.08 7.78 -2.86
N GLN A 59 1.00 7.89 -2.08
CA GLN A 59 0.36 9.17 -1.75
C GLN A 59 1.14 9.98 -0.71
N MET A 60 1.94 9.33 0.14
CA MET A 60 2.83 9.99 1.11
C MET A 60 4.13 10.49 0.47
N ILE A 61 4.75 9.73 -0.44
CA ILE A 61 6.10 10.08 -0.94
C ILE A 61 6.13 10.53 -2.41
N GLY A 62 5.01 10.40 -3.12
CA GLY A 62 4.89 10.75 -4.54
C GLY A 62 4.88 9.52 -5.44
N LEU A 63 4.02 9.56 -6.46
CA LEU A 63 3.82 8.46 -7.42
C LEU A 63 5.10 8.14 -8.23
N ASP A 64 5.94 9.13 -8.49
CA ASP A 64 7.25 8.97 -9.15
C ASP A 64 8.25 8.18 -8.29
N LYS A 65 8.05 8.14 -6.96
CA LYS A 65 8.89 7.41 -6.01
C LYS A 65 8.32 6.08 -5.58
N ARG A 66 7.00 5.88 -5.69
CA ARG A 66 6.35 4.63 -5.37
C ARG A 66 5.06 4.44 -6.15
N THR A 67 5.04 3.38 -6.95
CA THR A 67 3.86 2.94 -7.71
C THR A 67 3.36 1.60 -7.21
N THR A 68 2.05 1.39 -7.27
CA THR A 68 1.41 0.13 -6.90
C THR A 68 0.36 -0.24 -7.94
N MET A 69 -0.04 -1.51 -7.99
CA MET A 69 -1.02 -2.00 -8.97
C MET A 69 -2.37 -2.39 -8.35
N ASP A 70 -2.42 -2.37 -7.03
CA ASP A 70 -3.41 -2.91 -6.14
C ASP A 70 -3.76 -1.89 -5.06
N LEU A 71 -4.97 -2.01 -4.52
CA LEU A 71 -5.41 -1.24 -3.37
C LEU A 71 -5.47 -2.18 -2.16
N ASP A 72 -4.65 -1.92 -1.14
CA ASP A 72 -4.74 -2.61 0.15
C ASP A 72 -5.67 -1.82 1.09
N VAL A 73 -6.66 -2.51 1.67
CA VAL A 73 -7.56 -1.92 2.68
C VAL A 73 -7.79 -2.87 3.85
N THR A 74 -8.00 -2.28 5.02
CA THR A 74 -8.51 -2.97 6.20
C THR A 74 -9.98 -2.62 6.39
N LEU A 75 -10.81 -3.65 6.48
CA LEU A 75 -12.23 -3.55 6.79
C LEU A 75 -12.42 -3.51 8.31
N LYS A 76 -13.15 -2.51 8.80
CA LYS A 76 -13.61 -2.41 10.20
C LYS A 76 -15.12 -2.33 10.29
N ASP A 77 -15.65 -2.67 11.47
CA ASP A 77 -17.08 -2.61 11.81
C ASP A 77 -18.00 -3.40 10.86
N GLN A 78 -17.43 -4.36 10.12
CA GLN A 78 -18.12 -5.25 9.19
C GLN A 78 -17.49 -6.65 9.23
N PRO A 79 -18.29 -7.72 9.11
CA PRO A 79 -17.75 -9.07 8.99
C PRO A 79 -16.90 -9.25 7.73
N LEU A 80 -15.71 -9.86 7.87
CA LEU A 80 -14.89 -10.25 6.72
C LEU A 80 -15.29 -11.66 6.25
N ASN A 81 -16.26 -11.73 5.33
CA ASN A 81 -16.63 -12.95 4.63
C ASN A 81 -17.09 -12.64 3.20
N GLU A 82 -17.13 -13.68 2.35
CA GLU A 82 -17.41 -13.54 0.92
C GLU A 82 -18.76 -12.87 0.64
N GLU A 83 -19.83 -13.30 1.32
CA GLU A 83 -21.19 -12.78 1.16
C GLU A 83 -21.26 -11.28 1.49
N THR A 84 -20.63 -10.89 2.60
CA THR A 84 -20.61 -9.50 3.07
C THR A 84 -19.86 -8.60 2.11
N ILE A 85 -18.65 -9.01 1.68
CA ILE A 85 -17.85 -8.23 0.72
C ILE A 85 -18.59 -8.10 -0.62
N GLN A 86 -19.18 -9.18 -1.13
CA GLN A 86 -19.97 -9.12 -2.35
C GLN A 86 -21.15 -8.16 -2.22
N SER A 87 -21.89 -8.19 -1.10
CA SER A 87 -23.01 -7.27 -0.86
C SER A 87 -22.55 -5.82 -0.82
N ILE A 88 -21.49 -5.54 -0.04
CA ILE A 88 -20.92 -4.21 0.11
C ILE A 88 -20.49 -3.66 -1.26
N PHE A 89 -19.71 -4.42 -2.02
CA PHE A 89 -19.20 -3.94 -3.29
C PHE A 89 -20.28 -3.86 -4.38
N LYS A 90 -21.34 -4.69 -4.34
CA LYS A 90 -22.49 -4.52 -5.24
C LYS A 90 -23.15 -3.17 -5.02
N GLU A 91 -23.34 -2.75 -3.77
CA GLU A 91 -23.88 -1.42 -3.46
C GLU A 91 -22.92 -0.31 -3.90
N ILE A 92 -21.61 -0.46 -3.64
CA ILE A 92 -20.61 0.55 -3.99
C ILE A 92 -20.55 0.78 -5.51
N VAL A 93 -20.47 -0.29 -6.31
CA VAL A 93 -20.28 -0.17 -7.77
C VAL A 93 -21.55 0.21 -8.53
N ASN A 94 -22.74 0.02 -7.93
CA ASN A 94 -24.02 0.46 -8.51
C ASN A 94 -24.26 1.97 -8.38
N GLN A 95 -23.42 2.69 -7.64
CA GLN A 95 -23.50 4.15 -7.58
C GLN A 95 -23.14 4.77 -8.94
N PRO A 96 -23.79 5.89 -9.32
CA PRO A 96 -23.42 6.61 -10.54
C PRO A 96 -21.94 7.05 -10.52
N SER A 97 -21.25 6.82 -11.63
CA SER A 97 -19.87 7.25 -11.86
C SER A 97 -19.77 8.00 -13.18
N GLU A 98 -19.03 9.12 -13.19
CA GLU A 98 -18.90 9.96 -14.38
C GLU A 98 -17.95 9.39 -15.44
N ASP A 99 -16.89 8.69 -15.01
CA ASP A 99 -15.80 8.27 -15.90
C ASP A 99 -15.84 6.75 -16.12
N PHE A 100 -15.55 5.93 -15.10
CA PHE A 100 -15.55 4.46 -15.25
C PHE A 100 -16.71 3.80 -14.51
N GLN A 101 -17.38 2.86 -15.18
CA GLN A 101 -18.30 1.92 -14.54
C GLN A 101 -17.50 0.73 -14.02
N PHE A 102 -17.89 0.20 -12.86
CA PHE A 102 -17.20 -0.92 -12.23
C PHE A 102 -18.14 -2.11 -12.08
N GLU A 103 -17.61 -3.30 -12.32
CA GLU A 103 -18.34 -4.56 -12.16
C GLU A 103 -17.49 -5.53 -11.37
N ILE A 104 -18.10 -6.28 -10.45
CA ILE A 104 -17.41 -7.34 -9.72
C ILE A 104 -17.17 -8.49 -10.70
N ASP A 105 -15.90 -8.83 -10.92
CA ASP A 105 -15.51 -9.99 -11.73
C ASP A 105 -15.38 -11.23 -10.85
N LYS A 106 -14.59 -11.11 -9.78
CA LYS A 106 -14.24 -12.26 -8.93
C LYS A 106 -13.87 -11.82 -7.53
N LEU A 107 -14.16 -12.67 -6.56
CA LEU A 107 -13.68 -12.54 -5.18
C LEU A 107 -12.98 -13.84 -4.80
N GLU A 108 -11.74 -13.76 -4.33
CA GLU A 108 -10.95 -14.93 -3.95
C GLU A 108 -10.30 -14.76 -2.59
N PRO A 109 -10.19 -15.81 -1.77
CA PRO A 109 -9.36 -15.77 -0.57
C PRO A 109 -7.88 -15.52 -0.92
N ILE A 110 -7.23 -14.62 -0.19
CA ILE A 110 -5.76 -14.44 -0.22
C ILE A 110 -5.13 -15.64 0.50
N ARG A 111 -4.21 -16.35 -0.17
CA ARG A 111 -3.55 -17.54 0.41
C ARG A 111 -2.26 -17.16 1.16
N GLN A 112 -2.28 -17.14 2.51
CA GLN A 112 -1.31 -17.72 3.48
C GLN A 112 -1.37 -17.07 4.88
N ASP A 113 -1.16 -17.91 5.91
CA ASP A 113 -0.72 -17.73 7.32
C ASP A 113 -1.34 -16.66 8.23
N ASP A 114 -2.20 -15.75 7.75
CA ASP A 114 -2.92 -14.83 8.64
C ASP A 114 -4.14 -15.51 9.27
N GLU A 115 -4.21 -15.45 10.60
CA GLU A 115 -5.21 -16.04 11.50
C GLU A 115 -6.68 -15.76 11.12
N TYR A 116 -6.94 -14.76 10.26
CA TYR A 116 -8.29 -14.31 9.85
C TYR A 116 -8.59 -14.37 8.35
N GLY A 117 -7.60 -14.69 7.50
CA GLY A 117 -7.76 -14.66 6.05
C GLY A 117 -8.04 -13.25 5.48
N GLY A 118 -7.76 -13.06 4.20
CA GLY A 118 -8.11 -11.86 3.46
C GLY A 118 -8.84 -12.23 2.16
N PHE A 119 -9.42 -11.25 1.49
CA PHE A 119 -10.01 -11.46 0.17
C PHE A 119 -9.42 -10.50 -0.85
N SER A 120 -9.07 -11.02 -2.03
CA SER A 120 -8.72 -10.24 -3.20
C SER A 120 -9.94 -10.10 -4.09
N LEU A 121 -10.45 -8.89 -4.21
CA LEU A 121 -11.57 -8.52 -5.07
C LEU A 121 -11.03 -8.00 -6.39
N LYS A 122 -11.47 -8.62 -7.49
CA LYS A 122 -11.20 -8.18 -8.85
C LYS A 122 -12.41 -7.42 -9.39
N LEU A 123 -12.21 -6.16 -9.75
CA LEU A 123 -13.20 -5.31 -10.41
C LEU A 123 -12.81 -5.09 -11.88
N ASN A 124 -13.76 -5.25 -12.79
CA ASN A 124 -13.65 -4.80 -14.17
C ASN A 124 -14.00 -3.31 -14.23
N ALA A 125 -13.14 -2.50 -14.82
CA ALA A 125 -13.36 -1.07 -15.03
C ALA A 125 -13.64 -0.79 -16.52
N ILE A 126 -14.78 -0.19 -16.80
CA ILE A 126 -15.35 -0.03 -18.13
C ILE A 126 -15.55 1.46 -18.43
N PHE A 127 -14.90 1.95 -19.49
CA PHE A 127 -15.12 3.29 -20.02
C PHE A 127 -14.97 3.29 -21.54
N ASP A 128 -16.04 3.65 -22.27
CA ASP A 128 -16.04 3.64 -23.74
C ASP A 128 -15.54 2.26 -24.27
N THR A 129 -14.46 2.22 -25.04
CA THR A 129 -13.83 1.00 -25.55
C THR A 129 -12.81 0.36 -24.59
N LEU A 130 -12.54 0.96 -23.43
CA LEU A 130 -11.57 0.46 -22.45
C LEU A 130 -12.19 -0.61 -21.56
N ARG A 131 -11.37 -1.62 -21.26
CA ARG A 131 -11.66 -2.71 -20.32
C ARG A 131 -10.38 -2.94 -19.52
N GLU A 132 -10.39 -2.51 -18.27
CA GLU A 132 -9.25 -2.58 -17.35
C GLU A 132 -9.64 -3.32 -16.08
N VAL A 133 -8.67 -3.62 -15.22
CA VAL A 133 -8.90 -4.38 -13.99
C VAL A 133 -8.30 -3.65 -12.78
N VAL A 134 -9.06 -3.59 -11.70
CA VAL A 134 -8.58 -3.14 -10.38
C VAL A 134 -8.64 -4.31 -9.40
N PHE A 135 -7.53 -4.52 -8.69
CA PHE A 135 -7.46 -5.46 -7.58
C PHE A 135 -7.52 -4.71 -6.26
N ILE A 136 -8.33 -5.21 -5.34
CA ILE A 136 -8.48 -4.68 -3.98
C ILE A 136 -8.28 -5.84 -3.02
N ASP A 137 -7.21 -5.77 -2.23
CA ASP A 137 -6.93 -6.74 -1.18
C ASP A 137 -7.53 -6.21 0.13
N ILE A 138 -8.47 -6.97 0.68
CA ILE A 138 -9.29 -6.61 1.84
C ILE A 138 -8.94 -7.54 2.99
N THR A 139 -8.39 -6.98 4.06
CA THR A 139 -8.08 -7.69 5.30
C THR A 139 -8.90 -7.14 6.47
N THR A 140 -8.82 -7.75 7.64
CA THR A 140 -9.42 -7.23 8.88
C THR A 140 -8.55 -7.58 10.08
N GLY A 141 -8.86 -7.00 11.25
CA GLY A 141 -8.20 -7.35 12.51
C GLY A 141 -6.79 -6.77 12.67
N ASP A 142 -6.37 -5.89 11.77
CA ASP A 142 -5.10 -5.17 11.90
C ASP A 142 -5.12 -4.24 13.12
N HIS A 143 -4.00 -4.16 13.83
CA HIS A 143 -3.87 -3.32 15.01
C HIS A 143 -3.23 -1.98 14.67
N ILE A 144 -4.06 -0.96 14.42
CA ILE A 144 -3.61 0.39 14.07
C ILE A 144 -3.34 1.19 15.34
N THR A 145 -2.12 1.69 15.50
CA THR A 145 -1.69 2.38 16.73
C THR A 145 -1.38 3.85 16.46
N PRO A 146 -1.99 4.82 17.17
CA PRO A 146 -3.04 4.65 18.18
C PRO A 146 -4.43 4.36 17.57
N ARG A 147 -4.66 4.80 16.32
CA ARG A 147 -5.87 4.59 15.51
C ARG A 147 -5.63 5.07 14.09
N GLU A 148 -6.56 4.74 13.20
CA GLU A 148 -6.64 5.31 11.85
C GLU A 148 -6.82 6.83 11.87
N ILE A 149 -6.34 7.47 10.80
CA ILE A 149 -6.44 8.92 10.60
C ILE A 149 -7.12 9.21 9.27
N THR A 150 -7.67 10.40 9.10
CA THR A 150 -8.07 10.87 7.77
C THR A 150 -6.87 11.39 7.01
N TYR A 151 -6.76 11.05 5.74
CA TYR A 151 -5.74 11.55 4.83
C TYR A 151 -6.37 12.10 3.56
N GLN A 152 -5.89 13.26 3.12
CA GLN A 152 -6.33 13.86 1.86
C GLN A 152 -5.50 13.30 0.71
N LEU A 153 -6.06 12.32 0.00
CA LEU A 153 -5.47 11.79 -1.22
C LEU A 153 -5.55 12.84 -2.32
N GLN A 154 -4.44 13.05 -3.02
CA GLN A 154 -4.37 13.98 -4.13
C GLN A 154 -4.58 13.24 -5.44
N SER A 155 -5.52 13.73 -6.25
CA SER A 155 -5.70 13.17 -7.59
C SER A 155 -4.49 13.44 -8.46
N VAL A 156 -4.11 12.46 -9.27
CA VAL A 156 -3.04 12.61 -10.27
C VAL A 156 -3.55 13.35 -11.52
N PHE A 157 -4.87 13.47 -11.68
CA PHE A 157 -5.53 13.99 -12.88
C PHE A 157 -6.16 15.37 -12.70
N SER A 158 -6.33 15.82 -11.45
CA SER A 158 -6.99 17.09 -11.10
C SER A 158 -6.51 17.59 -9.74
N GLU A 159 -6.92 18.81 -9.37
CA GLU A 159 -6.67 19.37 -8.05
C GLU A 159 -7.65 18.84 -6.97
N ASP A 160 -8.63 18.04 -7.38
CA ASP A 160 -9.57 17.40 -6.46
C ASP A 160 -8.83 16.59 -5.39
N LYS A 161 -9.33 16.71 -4.16
CA LYS A 161 -8.89 15.95 -3.00
C LYS A 161 -9.97 14.99 -2.57
N LEU A 162 -9.55 13.79 -2.16
CA LEU A 162 -10.43 12.79 -1.58
C LEU A 162 -9.98 12.50 -0.15
N GLU A 163 -10.86 12.71 0.82
CA GLU A 163 -10.60 12.36 2.20
C GLU A 163 -11.01 10.90 2.45
N VAL A 164 -10.07 10.08 2.92
CA VAL A 164 -10.33 8.67 3.27
C VAL A 164 -9.66 8.34 4.61
N TRP A 165 -10.12 7.26 5.26
CA TRP A 165 -9.39 6.69 6.39
C TRP A 165 -8.15 5.97 5.91
N THR A 166 -7.04 6.15 6.63
CA THR A 166 -5.77 5.50 6.36
C THR A 166 -5.08 5.06 7.65
N TYR A 167 -4.08 4.21 7.49
CA TYR A 167 -3.08 4.06 8.55
C TYR A 167 -2.33 5.38 8.76
N ASN A 168 -1.90 5.62 9.99
CA ASN A 168 -0.92 6.65 10.27
C ASN A 168 0.49 6.19 9.85
N LEU A 169 1.44 7.14 9.79
CA LEU A 169 2.81 6.88 9.35
C LEU A 169 3.50 5.83 10.23
N GLU A 170 3.28 5.90 11.54
CA GLU A 170 3.90 5.02 12.52
C GLU A 170 3.46 3.57 12.36
N THR A 171 2.17 3.32 12.10
CA THR A 171 1.64 1.97 11.83
C THR A 171 2.19 1.43 10.51
N VAL A 172 2.30 2.27 9.47
CA VAL A 172 2.91 1.88 8.19
C VAL A 172 4.38 1.46 8.39
N LEU A 173 5.16 2.26 9.12
CA LEU A 173 6.56 1.96 9.43
C LEU A 173 6.71 0.72 10.30
N ALA A 174 5.86 0.56 11.33
CA ALA A 174 5.85 -0.58 12.23
C ALA A 174 5.61 -1.90 11.47
N GLU A 175 4.61 -1.97 10.58
CA GLU A 175 4.37 -3.16 9.76
C GLU A 175 5.55 -3.50 8.86
N LYS A 176 6.21 -2.48 8.30
CA LYS A 176 7.37 -2.66 7.43
C LYS A 176 8.57 -3.19 8.21
N LEU A 177 8.88 -2.59 9.36
CA LEU A 177 9.94 -3.04 10.26
C LEU A 177 9.72 -4.48 10.70
N GLU A 178 8.52 -4.77 11.23
CA GLU A 178 8.17 -6.12 11.68
C GLU A 178 8.34 -7.13 10.54
N THR A 179 7.79 -6.84 9.35
CA THR A 179 7.86 -7.76 8.20
C THR A 179 9.30 -8.01 7.75
N ILE A 180 10.15 -6.98 7.74
CA ILE A 180 11.56 -7.09 7.35
C ILE A 180 12.32 -7.97 8.35
N ILE A 181 12.10 -7.77 9.64
CA ILE A 181 12.77 -8.52 10.71
C ILE A 181 12.25 -9.96 10.79
N SER A 182 10.94 -10.17 10.77
CA SER A 182 10.33 -11.50 10.90
C SER A 182 10.65 -12.42 9.71
N ARG A 183 10.73 -11.87 8.49
CA ARG A 183 11.08 -12.66 7.30
C ARG A 183 12.59 -12.81 7.10
N GLY A 184 13.40 -11.90 7.64
CA GLY A 184 14.86 -11.96 7.59
C GLY A 184 15.42 -12.21 6.19
N ALA A 185 16.45 -13.06 6.10
CA ALA A 185 17.10 -13.45 4.85
C ALA A 185 16.20 -14.23 3.86
N ALA A 186 15.06 -14.77 4.31
CA ALA A 186 14.11 -15.50 3.47
C ALA A 186 13.09 -14.58 2.77
N SER A 187 13.09 -13.27 3.08
CA SER A 187 12.15 -12.31 2.49
C SER A 187 12.24 -12.27 0.97
N THR A 188 11.10 -12.34 0.29
CA THR A 188 10.98 -12.13 -1.16
C THR A 188 10.58 -10.69 -1.51
N ARG A 189 10.53 -9.79 -0.51
CA ARG A 189 9.94 -8.45 -0.60
C ARG A 189 11.03 -7.36 -0.44
N PRO A 190 11.88 -7.11 -1.45
CA PRO A 190 12.87 -6.04 -1.38
C PRO A 190 12.20 -4.67 -1.23
N ARG A 191 10.98 -4.54 -1.73
CA ARG A 191 10.17 -3.32 -1.68
C ARG A 191 9.89 -2.82 -0.26
N ASP A 192 9.72 -3.72 0.71
CA ASP A 192 9.47 -3.30 2.10
C ASP A 192 10.64 -2.47 2.66
N ARG A 193 11.89 -2.86 2.33
CA ARG A 193 13.09 -2.08 2.70
C ARG A 193 13.17 -0.74 1.98
N TYR A 194 12.84 -0.71 0.68
CA TYR A 194 12.80 0.56 -0.07
C TYR A 194 11.74 1.52 0.49
N ASP A 195 10.53 1.00 0.75
CA ASP A 195 9.42 1.77 1.30
C ASP A 195 9.82 2.35 2.68
N LEU A 196 10.41 1.52 3.56
CA LEU A 196 10.94 1.97 4.85
C LEU A 196 12.03 3.04 4.71
N TYR A 197 13.03 2.78 3.87
CA TYR A 197 14.12 3.73 3.59
C TYR A 197 13.58 5.09 3.17
N THR A 198 12.68 5.10 2.18
CA THR A 198 12.21 6.33 1.56
C THR A 198 11.25 7.09 2.47
N LEU A 199 10.34 6.40 3.17
CA LEU A 199 9.45 7.03 4.15
C LEU A 199 10.27 7.70 5.26
N TYR A 200 11.24 6.98 5.84
CA TYR A 200 12.07 7.54 6.90
C TYR A 200 12.86 8.76 6.42
N HIS A 201 13.55 8.68 5.27
CA HIS A 201 14.36 9.81 4.79
C HIS A 201 13.53 11.05 4.43
N LEU A 202 12.31 10.87 3.93
CA LEU A 202 11.45 12.00 3.51
C LEU A 202 10.58 12.56 4.64
N ARG A 203 10.23 11.73 5.64
CA ARG A 203 9.22 12.08 6.65
C ARG A 203 9.64 11.81 8.09
N LYS A 204 10.92 11.56 8.37
CA LYS A 204 11.43 11.32 9.74
C LYS A 204 11.03 12.39 10.76
N ASP A 205 10.93 13.64 10.33
CA ASP A 205 10.60 14.77 11.21
C ASP A 205 9.10 14.79 11.60
N GLU A 206 8.27 14.00 10.91
CA GLU A 206 6.84 13.82 11.20
C GLU A 206 6.58 12.62 12.13
N ILE A 207 7.58 11.77 12.39
CA ILE A 207 7.41 10.53 13.16
C ILE A 207 7.33 10.83 14.65
N ASP A 208 6.24 10.42 15.29
CA ASP A 208 6.16 10.34 16.75
C ASP A 208 6.81 9.03 17.24
N VAL A 209 7.99 9.17 17.84
CA VAL A 209 8.84 8.03 18.27
C VAL A 209 8.15 7.15 19.32
N PRO A 210 7.55 7.69 20.41
CA PRO A 210 6.71 6.90 21.32
C PRO A 210 5.60 6.11 20.62
N ILE A 211 4.88 6.74 19.68
CA ILE A 211 3.81 6.06 18.93
C ILE A 211 4.38 4.95 18.04
N LEU A 212 5.48 5.20 17.31
CA LEU A 212 6.14 4.20 16.48
C LEU A 212 6.60 2.99 17.31
N LYS A 213 7.17 3.22 18.50
CA LYS A 213 7.59 2.15 19.41
C LYS A 213 6.40 1.29 19.83
N ALA A 214 5.30 1.94 20.23
CA ALA A 214 4.06 1.24 20.60
C ALA A 214 3.45 0.48 19.41
N ALA A 215 3.42 1.09 18.22
CA ALA A 215 2.92 0.48 17.00
C ALA A 215 3.71 -0.78 16.65
N LEU A 216 5.04 -0.71 16.65
CA LEU A 216 5.92 -1.84 16.36
C LEU A 216 5.71 -2.99 17.34
N HIS A 217 5.68 -2.69 18.65
CA HIS A 217 5.42 -3.70 19.67
C HIS A 217 4.04 -4.36 19.48
N ASN A 218 2.98 -3.57 19.24
CA ASN A 218 1.64 -4.12 19.07
C ASN A 218 1.50 -4.95 17.79
N THR A 219 2.12 -4.52 16.69
CA THR A 219 2.17 -5.29 15.44
C THR A 219 2.91 -6.62 15.64
N ALA A 220 4.10 -6.60 16.25
CA ALA A 220 4.87 -7.80 16.52
C ALA A 220 4.15 -8.76 17.48
N LYS A 221 3.46 -8.22 18.50
CA LYS A 221 2.62 -9.02 19.40
C LYS A 221 1.47 -9.69 18.65
N LYS A 222 0.77 -8.97 17.78
CA LYS A 222 -0.34 -9.52 17.00
C LYS A 222 0.11 -10.59 16.00
N ARG A 223 1.33 -10.48 15.47
CA ARG A 223 1.93 -11.43 14.52
C ARG A 223 2.80 -12.49 15.20
N GLU A 224 2.76 -12.58 16.53
CA GLU A 224 3.52 -13.55 17.34
C GLU A 224 5.04 -13.53 17.05
N SER A 225 5.58 -12.35 16.74
CA SER A 225 6.98 -12.16 16.31
C SER A 225 7.82 -11.34 17.29
N LEU A 226 7.35 -11.14 18.53
CA LEU A 226 8.08 -10.40 19.57
C LEU A 226 9.48 -10.98 19.84
N ASP A 227 9.61 -12.30 19.93
CA ASP A 227 10.90 -12.96 20.18
C ASP A 227 11.90 -12.74 19.04
N ILE A 228 11.40 -12.64 17.80
CA ILE A 228 12.22 -12.35 16.62
C ILE A 228 12.63 -10.87 16.63
N LEU A 229 11.70 -9.98 17.02
CA LEU A 229 11.97 -8.55 17.13
C LEU A 229 13.03 -8.24 18.20
N ILE A 230 13.05 -8.94 19.33
CA ILE A 230 14.10 -8.78 20.36
C ILE A 230 15.48 -9.13 19.79
N ASN A 231 15.55 -10.12 18.89
CA ASN A 231 16.79 -10.56 18.25
C ASN A 231 16.99 -9.93 16.85
N TRP A 232 16.49 -8.71 16.64
CA TRP A 232 16.51 -8.06 15.33
C TRP A 232 17.92 -7.88 14.77
N GLU A 233 18.94 -7.68 15.62
CA GLU A 233 20.34 -7.51 15.19
C GLU A 233 20.85 -8.74 14.44
N GLU A 234 20.57 -9.95 14.95
CA GLU A 234 20.94 -11.19 14.30
C GLU A 234 20.20 -11.33 12.96
N GLN A 235 18.89 -11.04 12.94
CA GLN A 235 18.11 -11.07 11.69
C GLN A 235 18.69 -10.11 10.65
N LEU A 236 19.08 -8.91 11.05
CA LEU A 236 19.65 -7.92 10.14
C LEU A 236 21.03 -8.35 9.61
N GLU A 237 21.86 -8.96 10.45
CA GLU A 237 23.14 -9.55 10.02
C GLU A 237 22.95 -10.67 9.00
N THR A 238 21.93 -11.53 9.18
CA THR A 238 21.63 -12.57 8.17
C THR A 238 21.23 -11.95 6.82
N ILE A 239 20.48 -10.84 6.84
CA ILE A 239 20.13 -10.09 5.63
C ILE A 239 21.39 -9.53 4.97
N ARG A 240 22.27 -8.85 5.74
CA ARG A 240 23.53 -8.25 5.23
C ARG A 240 24.42 -9.27 4.53
N ARG A 241 24.51 -10.49 5.06
CA ARG A 241 25.36 -11.57 4.54
C ARG A 241 24.70 -12.36 3.39
N SER A 242 23.40 -12.20 3.18
CA SER A 242 22.66 -12.98 2.19
C SER A 242 22.91 -12.52 0.75
N ASP A 243 23.62 -13.35 -0.02
CA ASP A 243 23.79 -13.16 -1.46
C ASP A 243 22.44 -13.18 -2.21
N TYR A 244 21.47 -13.94 -1.70
CA TYR A 244 20.12 -13.94 -2.25
C TYR A 244 19.50 -12.55 -2.12
N GLN A 245 19.57 -11.93 -0.93
CA GLN A 245 19.02 -10.59 -0.70
C GLN A 245 19.72 -9.52 -1.54
N LYS A 246 21.05 -9.60 -1.69
CA LYS A 246 21.82 -8.68 -2.56
C LYS A 246 21.38 -8.79 -4.02
N LYS A 247 21.25 -10.02 -4.54
CA LYS A 247 20.77 -10.27 -5.92
C LYS A 247 19.33 -9.81 -6.10
N LEU A 248 18.47 -10.01 -5.10
CA LEU A 248 17.08 -9.58 -5.12
C LEU A 248 16.96 -8.05 -5.18
N TRP A 249 17.76 -7.33 -4.38
CA TRP A 249 17.85 -5.87 -4.43
C TRP A 249 18.36 -5.36 -5.77
N SER A 250 19.44 -5.93 -6.31
CA SER A 250 19.97 -5.54 -7.61
C SER A 250 18.94 -5.70 -8.75
N ARG A 251 18.12 -6.77 -8.71
CA ARG A 251 17.00 -6.93 -9.65
C ARG A 251 15.94 -5.85 -9.45
N TYR A 252 15.59 -5.55 -8.19
CA TYR A 252 14.63 -4.52 -7.86
C TYR A 252 15.05 -3.13 -8.40
N GLN A 253 16.31 -2.74 -8.19
CA GLN A 253 16.85 -1.48 -8.73
C GLN A 253 16.82 -1.40 -10.26
N LYS A 254 17.03 -2.54 -10.95
CA LYS A 254 16.92 -2.61 -12.42
C LYS A 254 15.47 -2.49 -12.91
N SER A 255 14.51 -2.96 -12.12
CA SER A 255 13.08 -2.89 -12.46
C SER A 255 12.46 -1.53 -12.13
N PHE A 256 12.96 -0.83 -11.12
CA PHE A 256 12.36 0.41 -10.62
C PHE A 256 13.38 1.53 -10.54
N ARG A 257 13.26 2.51 -11.44
CA ARG A 257 14.17 3.66 -11.53
C ARG A 257 14.27 4.44 -10.22
N TYR A 258 13.17 4.60 -9.49
CA TYR A 258 13.17 5.33 -8.23
C TYR A 258 14.06 4.71 -7.13
N ALA A 259 14.38 3.42 -7.24
CA ALA A 259 15.22 2.71 -6.28
C ALA A 259 16.70 2.66 -6.72
N SER A 260 17.05 3.20 -7.89
CA SER A 260 18.40 3.03 -8.46
C SER A 260 19.51 3.71 -7.66
N GLU A 261 19.16 4.75 -6.90
CA GLU A 261 20.12 5.53 -6.11
C GLU A 261 20.30 5.00 -4.67
N THR A 262 19.45 4.09 -4.21
CA THR A 262 19.55 3.50 -2.88
C THR A 262 20.35 2.20 -2.94
N SER A 263 21.51 2.17 -2.28
CA SER A 263 22.35 0.97 -2.17
C SER A 263 21.68 -0.12 -1.33
N PHE A 264 22.17 -1.35 -1.46
CA PHE A 264 21.68 -2.46 -0.65
C PHE A 264 21.93 -2.20 0.83
N GLU A 265 23.13 -1.73 1.15
CA GLU A 265 23.59 -1.39 2.49
C GLU A 265 22.69 -0.31 3.12
N GLU A 266 22.42 0.80 2.43
CA GLU A 266 21.51 1.85 2.91
C GLU A 266 20.10 1.32 3.20
N SER A 267 19.56 0.46 2.33
CA SER A 267 18.24 -0.15 2.52
C SER A 267 18.16 -1.09 3.72
N VAL A 268 19.29 -1.61 4.18
CA VAL A 268 19.40 -2.47 5.37
C VAL A 268 19.70 -1.63 6.61
N ASP A 269 20.60 -0.67 6.51
CA ASP A 269 21.06 0.13 7.63
C ASP A 269 19.98 1.07 8.16
N VAL A 270 19.03 1.51 7.32
CA VAL A 270 17.87 2.27 7.80
C VAL A 270 17.05 1.50 8.85
N VAL A 271 16.99 0.18 8.76
CA VAL A 271 16.30 -0.66 9.75
C VAL A 271 17.01 -0.54 11.10
N ALA A 272 18.34 -0.65 11.12
CA ALA A 272 19.13 -0.49 12.33
C ALA A 272 19.02 0.93 12.91
N ILE A 273 19.04 1.96 12.05
CA ILE A 273 18.90 3.36 12.48
C ILE A 273 17.59 3.55 13.23
N ILE A 274 16.48 3.05 12.67
CA ILE A 274 15.16 3.20 13.29
C ILE A 274 15.07 2.38 14.58
N LEU A 275 15.46 1.11 14.56
CA LEU A 275 15.34 0.24 15.75
C LEU A 275 16.21 0.71 16.92
N ASN A 276 17.43 1.18 16.64
CA ASN A 276 18.28 1.81 17.66
C ASN A 276 17.65 3.08 18.23
N HIS A 277 17.01 3.90 17.38
CA HIS A 277 16.33 5.10 17.83
C HIS A 277 15.11 4.81 18.71
N LEU A 278 14.45 3.66 18.49
CA LEU A 278 13.32 3.22 19.30
C LEU A 278 13.74 2.56 20.63
N GLU A 279 15.04 2.27 20.84
CA GLU A 279 15.54 1.54 22.01
C GLU A 279 14.74 0.24 22.25
N VAL A 280 14.59 -0.56 21.19
CA VAL A 280 13.92 -1.87 21.17
C VAL A 280 14.87 -2.96 21.63
#